data_AF-A0A8J5MJ76-F1
#
_entry.id   AF-A0A8J5MJ76-F1
#
_cell.length_a   1.000
_cell.length_b   1.000
_cell.length_c   1.000
_cell.angle_alpha   90.00
_cell.angle_beta   90.00
_cell.angle_gamma   90.00
#
_symmetry.space_group_name_H-M   'P 1'
#
loop_
_entity.id
_entity.type
_entity.pdbx_description
1 polymer ?
#
loop_
_entity_poly.entity_id
_entity_poly.type
_entity_poly.pdbx_seq_one_letter_code
_entity_poly.pdbx_strand_id
1 'polypeptide(L)'
;MVKRRSTRDVTKAASPSQSSPRRHNGAVGSSSLWVSICSSFLPNLLVIIVALLAVWFEFTTSAFYVQSPELQTLLKRSFIVWVCLAVRTQLTDFVTPPELARRPPSLRKEAIRHGRALFAAIAANLLGTTIIRPVFSAAPQFEETVRLVVPLYFLVVVVVDGLRFPMPLLKAIVGLSVSWLKAVTIPKLVMEWQLNTSAHPIGFLAVCTANLYASGTVLRYLTNYGRTHRVVELSVGAFGFILQIIGTSAVIGLVAHIANHCVSNEERIMEARVLYFCVAWFVLDKYWKKALGDLLVLVLTSPTKSKSS
;
A
#
# COMPACT_ATOMS: atom_id res chain seq x y z
N MET A 1 -70.80 -10.49 -6.38
CA MET A 1 -71.30 -10.19 -5.01
C MET A 1 -70.40 -10.98 -4.07
N VAL A 2 -69.67 -10.46 -3.08
CA VAL A 2 -69.94 -9.56 -1.94
C VAL A 2 -68.54 -9.02 -1.51
N LYS A 3 -68.27 -7.71 -1.50
CA LYS A 3 -68.51 -6.65 -0.48
C LYS A 3 -67.65 -6.74 0.82
N ARG A 4 -66.57 -5.95 0.81
CA ARG A 4 -65.98 -5.03 1.84
C ARG A 4 -66.27 -5.17 3.36
N ARG A 5 -65.17 -4.89 4.10
CA ARG A 5 -64.98 -4.21 5.43
C ARG A 5 -65.18 -5.08 6.69
N SER A 6 -64.21 -5.25 7.59
CA SER A 6 -63.40 -4.32 8.44
C SER A 6 -64.12 -3.81 9.68
N THR A 7 -63.64 -4.24 10.86
CA THR A 7 -63.37 -3.54 12.16
C THR A 7 -63.58 -4.56 13.29
N ARG A 8 -62.92 -4.59 14.46
CA ARG A 8 -61.81 -3.91 15.16
C ARG A 8 -61.85 -4.51 16.58
N ASP A 9 -60.72 -4.60 17.30
CA ASP A 9 -60.55 -4.50 18.77
C ASP A 9 -59.30 -5.28 19.24
N VAL A 10 -58.15 -4.61 19.39
CA VAL A 10 -57.58 -4.07 20.64
C VAL A 10 -57.37 -5.13 21.73
N THR A 11 -56.13 -5.61 21.90
CA THR A 11 -55.38 -5.50 23.17
C THR A 11 -53.92 -5.98 23.09
N LYS A 12 -53.05 -5.18 23.71
CA LYS A 12 -51.78 -5.50 24.40
C LYS A 12 -50.54 -5.99 23.63
N ALA A 13 -49.47 -5.21 23.84
CA ALA A 13 -48.08 -5.48 23.54
C ALA A 13 -47.50 -6.71 24.27
N ALA A 14 -46.57 -7.41 23.62
CA ALA A 14 -45.21 -7.70 24.10
C ALA A 14 -44.43 -8.46 23.01
N SER A 15 -43.22 -8.00 22.69
CA SER A 15 -42.19 -8.75 21.96
C SER A 15 -41.69 -9.94 22.79
N PRO A 16 -41.16 -11.01 22.16
CA PRO A 16 -39.70 -11.15 22.19
C PRO A 16 -39.07 -11.68 20.89
N SER A 17 -37.84 -11.24 20.71
CA SER A 17 -36.81 -11.73 19.80
C SER A 17 -36.30 -13.11 20.20
N GLN A 18 -36.05 -13.99 19.21
CA GLN A 18 -34.94 -14.96 19.18
C GLN A 18 -34.98 -15.77 17.87
N SER A 19 -34.08 -15.46 16.93
CA SER A 19 -33.67 -16.42 15.90
C SER A 19 -32.16 -16.60 15.95
N SER A 20 -31.76 -17.76 16.44
CA SER A 20 -30.40 -18.25 16.56
C SER A 20 -29.83 -18.59 15.16
N PRO A 21 -28.55 -18.30 14.89
CA PRO A 21 -27.91 -18.74 13.66
C PRO A 21 -27.44 -20.18 13.81
N ARG A 22 -27.89 -21.03 12.90
CA ARG A 22 -27.55 -22.46 12.82
C ARG A 22 -26.10 -22.61 12.37
N ARG A 23 -25.28 -23.23 13.23
CA ARG A 23 -23.89 -23.65 13.00
C ARG A 23 -23.72 -24.40 11.67
N HIS A 24 -22.67 -24.06 10.93
CA HIS A 24 -22.03 -24.97 9.99
C HIS A 24 -20.57 -25.18 10.44
N ASN A 25 -20.36 -26.20 11.26
CA ASN A 25 -19.05 -26.77 11.56
C ASN A 25 -18.91 -28.02 10.68
N GLY A 26 -17.87 -28.10 9.85
CA GLY A 26 -17.62 -29.31 9.07
C GLY A 26 -16.61 -29.17 7.94
N ALA A 27 -15.40 -28.67 8.22
CA ALA A 27 -14.21 -28.99 7.43
C ALA A 27 -12.94 -28.71 8.26
N VAL A 28 -12.35 -29.79 8.79
CA VAL A 28 -10.93 -30.03 9.11
C VAL A 28 -10.11 -28.82 9.59
N GLY A 29 -9.80 -28.82 10.89
CA GLY A 29 -9.02 -27.78 11.55
C GLY A 29 -7.57 -27.68 11.11
N SER A 30 -7.26 -26.66 10.31
CA SER A 30 -6.08 -25.82 10.53
C SER A 30 -6.50 -24.73 11.51
N SER A 31 -6.01 -24.79 12.75
CA SER A 31 -6.59 -24.05 13.89
C SER A 31 -6.64 -22.53 13.68
N SER A 32 -7.69 -21.87 14.17
CA SER A 32 -7.81 -20.41 14.18
C SER A 32 -6.59 -19.71 14.82
N LEU A 33 -5.89 -20.41 15.73
CA LEU A 33 -4.61 -20.01 16.30
C LEU A 33 -3.49 -19.92 15.26
N TRP A 34 -3.32 -20.92 14.39
CA TRP A 34 -2.31 -20.88 13.32
C TRP A 34 -2.57 -19.74 12.33
N VAL A 35 -3.83 -19.50 11.97
CA VAL A 35 -4.20 -18.35 11.12
C VAL A 35 -3.90 -17.03 11.82
N SER A 36 -4.18 -16.91 13.13
CA SER A 36 -3.84 -15.73 13.93
C SER A 36 -2.33 -15.50 14.04
N ILE A 37 -1.55 -16.56 14.27
CA ILE A 37 -0.09 -16.51 14.31
C ILE A 37 0.47 -16.06 12.95
N CYS A 38 0.00 -16.63 11.85
CA CYS A 38 0.47 -16.32 10.49
C CYS A 38 0.03 -14.95 10.00
N SER A 39 -1.16 -14.47 10.40
CA SER A 39 -1.70 -13.18 9.95
C SER A 39 -1.22 -11.99 10.80
N SER A 40 -0.84 -12.22 12.06
CA SER A 40 -0.56 -11.14 13.01
C SER A 40 0.78 -11.29 13.74
N PHE A 41 1.01 -12.37 14.47
CA PHE A 41 2.22 -12.47 15.32
C PHE A 41 3.51 -12.56 14.49
N LEU A 42 3.58 -13.50 13.56
CA LEU A 42 4.78 -13.77 12.78
C LEU A 42 5.17 -12.62 11.83
N PRO A 43 4.22 -11.96 11.11
CA PRO A 43 4.54 -10.77 10.32
C PRO A 43 5.10 -9.62 11.16
N ASN A 44 4.56 -9.38 12.37
CA ASN A 44 5.06 -8.34 13.26
C ASN A 44 6.50 -8.62 13.69
N LEU A 45 6.76 -9.86 14.12
CA LEU A 45 8.10 -10.27 14.55
C LEU A 45 9.12 -10.13 13.42
N LEU A 46 8.79 -10.61 12.22
CA LEU A 46 9.66 -10.52 11.05
C LEU A 46 9.95 -9.07 10.65
N VAL A 47 8.94 -8.21 10.69
CA VAL A 47 9.10 -6.77 10.43
C VAL A 47 10.08 -6.14 11.41
N ILE A 48 10.00 -6.47 12.70
CA ILE A 48 10.93 -5.98 13.73
C ILE A 48 12.35 -6.52 13.48
N ILE A 49 12.48 -7.83 13.26
CA ILE A 49 13.79 -8.47 13.01
C ILE A 49 14.46 -7.85 11.79
N VAL A 50 13.74 -7.72 10.67
CA VAL A 50 14.31 -7.14 9.44
C VAL A 50 14.68 -5.67 9.64
N ALA A 51 13.89 -4.90 10.39
CA ALA A 51 14.24 -3.52 10.73
C ALA A 51 15.53 -3.45 11.58
N LEU A 52 15.70 -4.34 12.57
CA LEU A 52 16.92 -4.42 13.37
C LEU A 52 18.13 -4.78 12.51
N LEU A 53 18.01 -5.81 11.65
CA LEU A 53 19.09 -6.21 10.75
C LEU A 53 19.45 -5.10 9.76
N ALA A 54 18.46 -4.36 9.24
CA ALA A 54 18.67 -3.24 8.33
C ALA A 54 19.56 -2.15 8.93
N VAL A 55 19.35 -1.82 10.21
CA VAL A 55 20.13 -0.82 10.91
C VAL A 55 21.46 -1.37 11.38
N TRP A 56 21.49 -2.60 11.91
CA TRP A 56 22.70 -3.23 12.44
C TRP A 56 23.77 -3.41 11.37
N PHE A 57 23.35 -3.81 10.16
CA PHE A 57 24.23 -3.95 9.00
C PHE A 57 24.27 -2.70 8.11
N GLU A 58 23.68 -1.59 8.56
CA GLU A 58 23.71 -0.29 7.88
C GLU A 58 23.19 -0.32 6.43
N PHE A 59 22.31 -1.25 6.10
CA PHE A 59 21.78 -1.42 4.75
C PHE A 59 20.94 -0.24 4.24
N THR A 60 20.44 0.60 5.16
CA THR A 60 19.65 1.80 4.83
C THR A 60 20.43 3.11 4.97
N THR A 61 21.66 3.06 5.48
CA THR A 61 22.45 4.25 5.84
C THR A 61 23.82 4.29 5.19
N SER A 62 24.44 3.13 4.94
CA SER A 62 25.76 3.05 4.32
C SER A 62 25.73 3.56 2.89
N ALA A 63 26.70 4.43 2.57
CA ALA A 63 26.83 5.04 1.24
C ALA A 63 26.94 4.00 0.12
N PHE A 64 27.58 2.85 0.40
CA PHE A 64 27.73 1.76 -0.56
C PHE A 64 26.38 1.26 -1.10
N TYR A 65 25.39 1.08 -0.23
CA TYR A 65 24.06 0.62 -0.61
C TYR A 65 23.18 1.78 -1.08
N VAL A 66 23.18 2.89 -0.32
CA VAL A 66 22.28 4.03 -0.56
C VAL A 66 22.58 4.71 -1.90
N GLN A 67 23.85 4.76 -2.31
CA GLN A 67 24.29 5.44 -3.53
C GLN A 67 24.45 4.51 -4.73
N SER A 68 24.25 3.18 -4.57
CA SER A 68 24.33 2.25 -5.70
C SER A 68 23.23 2.55 -6.74
N PRO A 69 23.61 2.89 -7.99
CA PRO A 69 22.63 3.21 -9.03
C PRO A 69 21.83 1.98 -9.47
N GLU A 70 22.43 0.79 -9.45
CA GLU A 70 21.76 -0.46 -9.80
C GLU A 70 20.65 -0.78 -8.80
N LEU A 71 20.96 -0.68 -7.50
CA LEU A 71 19.97 -0.93 -6.45
C LEU A 71 18.84 0.10 -6.52
N GLN A 72 19.16 1.38 -6.65
CA GLN A 72 18.13 2.43 -6.76
C GLN A 72 17.22 2.23 -7.98
N THR A 73 17.80 1.80 -9.10
CA THR A 73 17.03 1.48 -10.32
C THR A 73 16.11 0.29 -10.10
N LEU A 74 16.61 -0.78 -9.48
CA LEU A 74 15.81 -1.95 -9.13
C LEU A 74 14.64 -1.57 -8.21
N LEU A 75 14.93 -0.85 -7.12
CA LEU A 75 13.94 -0.44 -6.13
C LEU A 75 12.86 0.47 -6.73
N LYS A 76 13.22 1.42 -7.61
CA LYS A 76 12.26 2.25 -8.35
C LYS A 76 11.37 1.43 -9.28
N ARG A 77 11.93 0.47 -10.02
CA ARG A 77 11.16 -0.44 -10.89
C ARG A 77 10.23 -1.33 -10.07
N SER A 78 10.68 -1.84 -8.93
CA SER A 78 9.84 -2.57 -7.97
C SER A 78 8.69 -1.72 -7.46
N PHE A 79 8.90 -0.42 -7.19
CA PHE A 79 7.81 0.48 -6.83
C PHE A 79 6.75 0.64 -7.93
N ILE A 80 7.17 0.73 -9.20
CA ILE A 80 6.22 0.75 -10.31
C ILE A 80 5.42 -0.56 -10.36
N VAL A 81 6.09 -1.70 -10.23
CA VAL A 81 5.44 -3.02 -10.17
C VAL A 81 4.43 -3.06 -9.02
N TRP A 82 4.79 -2.57 -7.83
CA TRP A 82 3.90 -2.46 -6.69
C TRP A 82 2.61 -1.70 -7.02
N VAL A 83 2.76 -0.53 -7.65
CA VAL A 83 1.62 0.29 -8.07
C VAL A 83 0.75 -0.46 -9.08
N CYS A 84 1.33 -1.16 -10.05
CA CYS A 84 0.56 -1.98 -11.00
C CYS A 84 -0.23 -3.10 -10.29
N LEU A 85 0.37 -3.78 -9.31
CA LEU A 85 -0.31 -4.79 -8.50
C LEU A 85 -1.41 -4.19 -7.62
N ALA A 86 -1.19 -2.98 -7.10
CA ALA A 86 -2.17 -2.24 -6.30
C ALA A 86 -3.36 -1.81 -7.16
N VAL A 87 -3.14 -1.24 -8.36
CA VAL A 87 -4.19 -0.93 -9.33
C VAL A 87 -5.03 -2.17 -9.61
N ARG A 88 -4.38 -3.30 -9.90
CA ARG A 88 -5.10 -4.56 -10.18
C ARG A 88 -5.99 -5.02 -9.03
N THR A 89 -5.54 -4.85 -7.79
CA THR A 89 -6.24 -5.40 -6.61
C THR A 89 -7.19 -4.43 -5.94
N GLN A 90 -6.97 -3.12 -6.05
CA GLN A 90 -7.74 -2.07 -5.37
C GLN A 90 -8.66 -1.29 -6.31
N LEU A 91 -8.40 -1.30 -7.62
CA LEU A 91 -9.17 -0.58 -8.64
C LEU A 91 -9.99 -1.52 -9.54
N THR A 92 -10.43 -2.68 -9.03
CA THR A 92 -11.27 -3.62 -9.78
C THR A 92 -12.51 -2.94 -10.35
N ASP A 93 -13.20 -2.13 -9.53
CA ASP A 93 -14.45 -1.45 -9.90
C ASP A 93 -14.22 -0.32 -10.92
N PHE A 94 -13.08 0.34 -10.85
CA PHE A 94 -12.69 1.42 -11.78
C PHE A 94 -12.24 0.84 -13.14
N VAL A 95 -11.40 -0.19 -13.10
CA VAL A 95 -10.82 -0.86 -14.26
C VAL A 95 -11.87 -1.71 -14.99
N THR A 96 -12.73 -2.40 -14.24
CA THR A 96 -13.78 -3.30 -14.75
C THR A 96 -15.11 -3.02 -14.06
N PRO A 97 -15.83 -1.95 -14.42
CA PRO A 97 -17.12 -1.62 -13.83
C PRO A 97 -18.13 -2.77 -13.93
N PRO A 98 -19.07 -2.90 -12.99
CA PRO A 98 -20.08 -3.96 -13.00
C PRO A 98 -20.89 -4.03 -14.31
N GLU A 99 -21.15 -2.87 -14.91
CA GLU A 99 -21.84 -2.72 -16.20
C GLU A 99 -21.07 -3.35 -17.37
N LEU A 100 -19.73 -3.30 -17.31
CA LEU A 100 -18.83 -3.89 -18.30
C LEU A 100 -18.61 -5.39 -18.03
N ALA A 101 -18.58 -5.79 -16.75
CA ALA A 101 -18.38 -7.19 -16.34
C ALA A 101 -19.54 -8.12 -16.72
N ARG A 102 -20.79 -7.61 -16.79
CA ARG A 102 -21.98 -8.40 -17.15
C ARG A 102 -22.10 -8.74 -18.64
N ARG A 103 -21.30 -8.11 -19.50
CA ARG A 103 -21.40 -8.27 -20.96
C ARG A 103 -20.31 -9.21 -21.47
N PRO A 104 -20.52 -9.96 -22.58
CA PRO A 104 -19.55 -10.94 -23.09
C PRO A 104 -18.17 -10.31 -23.38
N PRO A 105 -17.06 -11.03 -23.15
CA PRO A 105 -15.72 -10.50 -23.35
C PRO A 105 -15.49 -10.10 -24.81
N SER A 106 -14.89 -8.93 -25.04
CA SER A 106 -14.50 -8.45 -26.37
C SER A 106 -13.15 -7.75 -26.32
N LEU A 107 -12.39 -7.80 -27.41
CA LEU A 107 -11.06 -7.17 -27.51
C LEU A 107 -11.10 -5.68 -27.15
N ARG A 108 -12.15 -4.97 -27.60
CA ARG A 108 -12.35 -3.55 -27.28
C ARG A 108 -12.49 -3.30 -25.78
N LYS A 109 -13.18 -4.18 -25.04
CA LYS A 109 -13.33 -4.03 -23.58
C LYS A 109 -12.02 -4.29 -22.86
N GLU A 110 -11.28 -5.31 -23.27
CA GLU A 110 -9.99 -5.62 -22.66
C GLU A 110 -8.97 -4.49 -22.91
N ALA A 111 -8.98 -3.90 -24.11
CA ALA A 111 -8.18 -2.72 -24.41
C ALA A 111 -8.54 -1.52 -23.50
N ILE A 112 -9.84 -1.25 -23.29
CA ILE A 112 -10.29 -0.19 -22.37
C ILE A 112 -9.86 -0.48 -20.93
N ARG A 113 -9.98 -1.74 -20.50
CA ARG A 113 -9.59 -2.19 -19.17
C ARG A 113 -8.09 -1.95 -18.92
N HIS A 114 -7.25 -2.40 -19.85
CA HIS A 114 -5.81 -2.15 -19.79
C HIS A 114 -5.48 -0.65 -19.87
N GLY A 115 -6.17 0.11 -20.73
CA GLY A 115 -6.00 1.56 -20.81
C GLY A 115 -6.29 2.28 -19.50
N ARG A 116 -7.39 1.91 -18.81
CA ARG A 116 -7.74 2.47 -17.49
C ARG A 116 -6.73 2.09 -16.40
N ALA A 117 -6.30 0.83 -16.39
CA ALA A 117 -5.30 0.36 -15.43
C ALA A 117 -3.94 1.05 -15.65
N LEU A 118 -3.53 1.22 -16.91
CA LEU A 118 -2.30 1.91 -17.27
C LEU A 118 -2.35 3.39 -16.91
N PHE A 119 -3.48 4.07 -17.19
CA PHE A 119 -3.71 5.44 -16.73
C PHE A 119 -3.57 5.57 -15.21
N ALA A 120 -4.23 4.68 -14.45
CA ALA A 120 -4.15 4.69 -13.00
C ALA A 120 -2.72 4.45 -12.49
N ALA A 121 -1.97 3.54 -13.12
CA ALA A 121 -0.59 3.27 -12.77
C ALA A 121 0.33 4.46 -13.05
N ILE A 122 0.16 5.12 -14.21
CA ILE A 122 0.91 6.33 -14.57
C ILE A 122 0.58 7.46 -13.58
N ALA A 123 -0.70 7.75 -13.35
CA ALA A 123 -1.12 8.81 -12.43
C ALA A 123 -0.58 8.59 -11.00
N ALA A 124 -0.65 7.36 -10.49
CA ALA A 124 -0.16 7.04 -9.16
C ALA A 124 1.37 7.13 -9.03
N ASN A 125 2.14 6.84 -10.09
CA ASN A 125 3.60 7.03 -10.09
C ASN A 125 4.00 8.50 -10.28
N LEU A 126 3.21 9.28 -11.01
CA LEU A 126 3.48 10.70 -11.26
C LEU A 126 3.25 11.57 -10.03
N LEU A 127 2.19 11.32 -9.24
CA LEU A 127 1.75 12.28 -8.22
C LEU A 127 2.85 12.65 -7.20
N GLY A 128 3.66 11.67 -6.79
CA GLY A 128 4.80 11.94 -5.90
C GLY A 128 5.80 12.90 -6.54
N THR A 129 6.18 12.64 -7.80
CA THR A 129 7.16 13.46 -8.53
C THR A 129 6.63 14.86 -8.85
N THR A 130 5.32 15.01 -9.11
CA THR A 130 4.69 16.31 -9.39
C THR A 130 4.64 17.22 -8.18
N ILE A 131 4.71 16.67 -6.97
CA ILE A 131 4.77 17.45 -5.73
C ILE A 131 6.22 17.67 -5.30
N ILE A 132 7.04 16.61 -5.32
CA ILE A 132 8.41 16.65 -4.79
C ILE A 132 9.35 17.46 -5.68
N ARG A 133 9.35 17.25 -7.01
CA ARG A 133 10.34 17.91 -7.88
C ARG A 133 10.21 19.44 -7.89
N PRO A 134 9.01 20.04 -7.95
CA PRO A 134 8.88 21.50 -7.87
C PRO A 134 9.39 22.11 -6.56
N VAL A 135 9.30 21.38 -5.43
CA VAL A 135 9.87 21.84 -4.14
C VAL A 135 11.39 21.97 -4.22
N PHE A 136 12.03 21.18 -5.08
CA PHE A 136 13.47 21.25 -5.38
C PHE A 136 13.76 21.96 -6.71
N SER A 137 12.85 22.84 -7.16
CA SER A 137 13.00 23.66 -8.38
C SER A 137 13.26 22.84 -9.66
N ALA A 138 12.79 21.60 -9.71
CA ALA A 138 12.90 20.71 -10.86
C ALA A 138 11.53 20.45 -11.50
N ALA A 139 11.50 20.33 -12.84
CA ALA A 139 10.28 19.99 -13.58
C ALA A 139 9.82 18.56 -13.27
N PRO A 140 8.51 18.24 -13.23
CA PRO A 140 8.05 16.86 -13.06
C PRO A 140 8.49 15.95 -14.22
N GLN A 141 8.70 14.67 -13.91
CA GLN A 141 9.39 13.72 -14.78
C GLN A 141 8.41 12.88 -15.62
N PHE A 142 7.54 13.55 -16.37
CA PHE A 142 6.38 12.92 -17.02
C PHE A 142 6.78 11.84 -18.05
N GLU A 143 7.61 12.21 -19.02
CA GLU A 143 8.02 11.33 -20.12
C GLU A 143 8.76 10.09 -19.60
N GLU A 144 9.75 10.29 -18.73
CA GLU A 144 10.54 9.20 -18.15
C GLU A 144 9.66 8.24 -17.33
N THR A 145 8.69 8.77 -16.58
CA THR A 145 7.74 7.94 -15.83
C THR A 145 6.90 7.08 -16.78
N VAL A 146 6.35 7.66 -17.85
CA VAL A 146 5.56 6.90 -18.83
C VAL A 146 6.42 5.83 -19.50
N ARG A 147 7.65 6.18 -19.91
CA ARG A 147 8.61 5.27 -20.55
C ARG A 147 8.96 4.06 -19.67
N LEU A 148 8.97 4.23 -18.34
CA LEU A 148 9.23 3.14 -17.39
C LEU A 148 7.97 2.35 -17.01
N VAL A 149 6.83 3.04 -16.83
CA VAL A 149 5.58 2.41 -16.34
C VAL A 149 4.97 1.47 -17.38
N VAL A 150 4.95 1.88 -18.65
CA VAL A 150 4.32 1.09 -19.72
C VAL A 150 4.91 -0.32 -19.85
N PRO A 151 6.24 -0.52 -20.03
CA PRO A 151 6.79 -1.86 -20.18
C PRO A 151 6.64 -2.70 -18.90
N LEU A 152 6.78 -2.10 -17.72
CA LEU A 152 6.60 -2.81 -16.44
C LEU A 152 5.16 -3.21 -16.20
N TYR A 153 4.19 -2.42 -16.64
CA TYR A 153 2.78 -2.79 -16.60
C TYR A 153 2.52 -4.07 -17.40
N PHE A 154 3.00 -4.13 -18.65
CA PHE A 154 2.85 -5.34 -19.48
C PHE A 154 3.59 -6.54 -18.88
N LEU A 155 4.77 -6.34 -18.31
CA LEU A 155 5.48 -7.40 -17.59
C LEU A 155 4.63 -7.96 -16.44
N VAL A 156 4.00 -7.09 -15.64
CA VAL A 156 3.11 -7.52 -14.55
C VAL A 156 1.90 -8.29 -15.07
N VAL A 157 1.30 -7.86 -16.18
CA VAL A 157 0.20 -8.60 -16.84
C VAL A 157 0.68 -9.99 -17.25
N VAL A 158 1.84 -10.11 -17.92
CA VAL A 158 2.38 -11.41 -18.34
C VAL A 158 2.69 -12.31 -17.15
N VAL A 159 3.30 -11.79 -16.08
CA VAL A 159 3.65 -12.57 -14.89
C VAL A 159 2.41 -13.04 -14.13
N VAL A 160 1.40 -12.19 -13.98
CA VAL A 160 0.21 -12.49 -13.18
C VAL A 160 -0.84 -13.27 -13.98
N ASP A 161 -1.12 -12.89 -15.23
CA ASP A 161 -2.15 -13.52 -16.07
C ASP A 161 -1.59 -14.67 -16.92
N GLY A 162 -0.41 -14.47 -17.52
CA GLY A 162 0.22 -15.46 -18.38
C GLY A 162 0.87 -16.60 -17.59
N LEU A 163 1.81 -16.25 -16.71
CA LEU A 163 2.57 -17.23 -15.90
C LEU A 163 1.82 -17.67 -14.63
N ARG A 164 0.73 -16.99 -14.27
CA ARG A 164 -0.07 -17.26 -13.06
C ARG A 164 0.76 -17.30 -11.77
N PHE A 165 1.77 -16.44 -11.69
CA PHE A 165 2.65 -16.37 -10.53
C PHE A 165 1.85 -16.03 -9.25
N PRO A 166 2.15 -16.65 -8.09
CA PRO A 166 1.40 -16.43 -6.86
C PRO A 166 1.46 -14.96 -6.42
N MET A 167 0.30 -14.30 -6.44
CA MET A 167 0.17 -12.87 -6.11
C MET A 167 0.66 -12.53 -4.69
N PRO A 168 0.40 -13.33 -3.63
CA PRO A 168 0.91 -13.03 -2.30
C PRO A 168 2.44 -13.01 -2.23
N LEU A 169 3.12 -13.92 -2.93
CA LEU A 169 4.58 -13.96 -3.00
C LEU A 169 5.13 -12.74 -3.73
N LEU A 170 4.55 -12.40 -4.87
CA LEU A 170 4.97 -11.22 -5.64
C LEU A 170 4.78 -9.93 -4.83
N LYS A 171 3.65 -9.79 -4.12
CA LYS A 171 3.41 -8.66 -3.21
C LYS A 171 4.41 -8.63 -2.05
N ALA A 172 4.80 -9.77 -1.49
CA ALA A 172 5.77 -9.80 -0.41
C ALA A 172 7.16 -9.34 -0.88
N ILE A 173 7.65 -9.84 -2.02
CA ILE A 173 8.96 -9.48 -2.58
C ILE A 173 8.99 -7.99 -2.94
N VAL A 174 7.98 -7.55 -3.68
CA VAL A 174 7.89 -6.18 -4.16
C VAL A 174 7.61 -5.22 -2.99
N GLY A 175 6.79 -5.62 -2.03
CA GLY A 175 6.50 -4.86 -0.80
C GLY A 175 7.77 -4.61 0.02
N LEU A 176 8.62 -5.63 0.20
CA LEU A 176 9.92 -5.46 0.86
C LEU A 176 10.82 -4.47 0.10
N SER A 177 10.88 -4.59 -1.23
CA SER A 177 11.63 -3.66 -2.09
C SER A 177 11.12 -2.22 -1.93
N VAL A 178 9.80 -2.02 -1.89
CA VAL A 178 9.21 -0.69 -1.67
C VAL A 178 9.51 -0.16 -0.27
N SER A 179 9.43 -1.00 0.76
CA SER A 179 9.85 -0.62 2.11
C SER A 179 11.29 -0.14 2.11
N TRP A 180 12.21 -0.86 1.45
CA TRP A 180 13.61 -0.47 1.34
C TRP A 180 13.79 0.85 0.60
N LEU A 181 13.12 1.02 -0.55
CA LEU A 181 13.13 2.29 -1.29
C LEU A 181 12.74 3.45 -0.39
N LYS A 182 11.65 3.29 0.38
CA LYS A 182 11.14 4.35 1.25
C LYS A 182 12.04 4.59 2.46
N ALA A 183 12.61 3.54 3.05
CA ALA A 183 13.58 3.65 4.15
C ALA A 183 14.79 4.49 3.76
N VAL A 184 15.32 4.29 2.54
CA VAL A 184 16.48 5.04 2.02
C VAL A 184 16.09 6.44 1.53
N THR A 185 14.91 6.57 0.92
CA THR A 185 14.48 7.84 0.32
C THR A 185 14.11 8.89 1.37
N ILE A 186 13.53 8.51 2.50
CA ILE A 186 13.10 9.47 3.53
C ILE A 186 14.31 10.29 4.06
N PRO A 187 15.39 9.67 4.59
CA PRO A 187 16.55 10.43 5.07
C PRO A 187 17.19 11.28 3.98
N LYS A 188 17.26 10.76 2.74
CA LYS A 188 17.81 11.48 1.59
C LYS A 188 17.02 12.76 1.28
N LEU A 189 15.69 12.65 1.22
CA LEU A 189 14.82 13.81 0.99
C LEU A 189 14.93 14.84 2.13
N VAL A 190 15.13 14.38 3.37
CA VAL A 190 15.35 15.28 4.50
C VAL A 190 16.67 16.04 4.34
N MET A 191 17.76 15.36 3.97
CA MET A 191 19.05 16.01 3.71
C MET A 191 18.97 17.01 2.55
N GLU A 192 18.38 16.61 1.42
CA GLU A 192 18.18 17.51 0.27
C GLU A 192 17.34 18.74 0.65
N TRP A 193 16.32 18.56 1.50
CA TRP A 193 15.52 19.69 2.00
C TRP A 193 16.32 20.62 2.91
N GLN A 194 17.17 20.09 3.80
CA GLN A 194 18.02 20.92 4.69
C GLN A 194 19.03 21.77 3.90
N LEU A 195 19.55 21.24 2.80
CA LEU A 195 20.52 21.94 1.94
C LEU A 195 19.86 22.99 1.03
N ASN A 196 18.53 23.02 0.95
CA ASN A 196 17.81 23.96 0.12
C ASN A 196 17.74 25.35 0.78
N THR A 197 18.09 26.40 0.03
CA THR A 197 18.14 27.79 0.50
C THR A 197 16.78 28.34 0.93
N SER A 198 15.67 27.72 0.49
CA SER A 198 14.29 28.08 0.85
C SER A 198 13.57 26.97 1.63
N ALA A 199 14.25 26.33 2.59
CA ALA A 199 13.73 25.22 3.39
C ALA A 199 12.60 25.66 4.34
N HIS A 200 11.35 25.65 3.87
CA HIS A 200 10.17 25.92 4.71
C HIS A 200 9.61 24.62 5.33
N PRO A 201 9.17 24.61 6.61
CA PRO A 201 8.60 23.42 7.27
C PRO A 201 7.37 22.83 6.54
N ILE A 202 6.57 23.69 5.90
CA ILE A 202 5.44 23.22 5.06
C ILE A 202 5.94 22.42 3.85
N GLY A 203 7.06 22.84 3.24
CA GLY A 203 7.68 22.11 2.13
C GLY A 203 8.18 20.74 2.57
N PHE A 204 8.77 20.65 3.77
CA PHE A 204 9.16 19.38 4.38
C PHE A 204 7.97 18.42 4.54
N LEU A 205 6.87 18.91 5.13
CA LEU A 205 5.64 18.14 5.31
C LEU A 205 5.07 17.66 3.97
N ALA A 206 5.06 18.53 2.95
CA ALA A 206 4.59 18.20 1.62
C ALA A 206 5.45 17.10 0.97
N VAL A 207 6.78 17.18 1.08
CA VAL A 207 7.71 16.18 0.53
C VAL A 207 7.56 14.83 1.23
N CYS A 208 7.56 14.81 2.57
CA CYS A 208 7.38 13.58 3.34
C CYS A 208 6.03 12.92 3.04
N THR A 209 4.96 13.72 3.03
CA THR A 209 3.60 13.24 2.73
C THR A 209 3.48 12.71 1.31
N ALA A 210 4.03 13.43 0.33
CA ALA A 210 4.01 13.01 -1.07
C ALA A 210 4.80 11.71 -1.27
N ASN A 211 5.99 11.59 -0.68
CA ASN A 211 6.79 10.38 -0.78
C ASN A 211 6.05 9.17 -0.19
N LEU A 212 5.38 9.33 0.94
CA LEU A 212 4.75 8.23 1.66
C LEU A 212 3.35 7.87 1.11
N TYR A 213 2.53 8.84 0.72
CA TYR A 213 1.10 8.59 0.53
C TYR A 213 0.53 9.03 -0.83
N ALA A 214 1.27 9.77 -1.67
CA ALA A 214 0.74 10.28 -2.94
C ALA A 214 0.07 9.18 -3.79
N SER A 215 0.79 8.09 -4.08
CA SER A 215 0.25 7.00 -4.89
C SER A 215 -0.99 6.36 -4.26
N GLY A 216 -1.01 6.17 -2.94
CA GLY A 216 -2.17 5.62 -2.23
C GLY A 216 -3.39 6.53 -2.28
N THR A 217 -3.17 7.85 -2.20
CA THR A 217 -4.23 8.85 -2.34
C THR A 217 -4.85 8.82 -3.74
N VAL A 218 -4.04 8.72 -4.80
CA VAL A 218 -4.54 8.56 -6.18
C VAL A 218 -5.40 7.32 -6.32
N LEU A 219 -4.91 6.17 -5.85
CA LEU A 219 -5.65 4.91 -5.94
C LEU A 219 -6.98 5.02 -5.20
N ARG A 220 -6.99 5.55 -3.98
CA ARG A 220 -8.22 5.74 -3.21
C ARG A 220 -9.21 6.68 -3.89
N TYR A 221 -8.71 7.78 -4.47
CA TYR A 221 -9.51 8.71 -5.25
C TYR A 221 -10.18 7.99 -6.43
N LEU A 222 -9.41 7.25 -7.23
CA LEU A 222 -9.92 6.51 -8.38
C LEU A 222 -10.90 5.39 -7.97
N THR A 223 -10.68 4.73 -6.83
CA THR A 223 -11.61 3.73 -6.29
C THR A 223 -12.94 4.38 -5.92
N ASN A 224 -12.91 5.53 -5.23
CA ASN A 224 -14.13 6.27 -4.88
C ASN A 224 -14.87 6.73 -6.14
N TYR A 225 -14.15 7.36 -7.08
CA TYR A 225 -14.72 7.81 -8.33
C TYR A 225 -15.35 6.66 -9.13
N GLY A 226 -14.69 5.50 -9.19
CA GLY A 226 -15.24 4.32 -9.86
C GLY A 226 -16.52 3.77 -9.25
N ARG A 227 -16.77 4.02 -7.95
CA ARG A 227 -17.96 3.55 -7.23
C ARG A 227 -19.11 4.55 -7.24
N THR A 228 -18.79 5.84 -7.09
CA THR A 228 -19.81 6.88 -6.87
C THR A 228 -20.00 7.79 -8.08
N HIS A 229 -19.07 7.77 -9.04
CA HIS A 229 -18.95 8.76 -10.12
C HIS A 229 -18.87 10.21 -9.63
N ARG A 230 -18.60 10.43 -8.33
CA ARG A 230 -18.43 11.74 -7.73
C ARG A 230 -16.94 12.04 -7.55
N VAL A 231 -16.57 13.30 -7.80
CA VAL A 231 -15.19 13.75 -7.82
C VAL A 231 -14.55 13.61 -6.43
N VAL A 232 -15.16 14.14 -5.36
CA VAL A 232 -14.76 13.91 -3.96
C VAL A 232 -15.96 14.23 -3.06
N GLU A 233 -16.35 13.32 -2.18
CA GLU A 233 -17.09 13.70 -0.97
C GLU A 233 -16.09 13.83 0.18
N LEU A 234 -15.79 15.06 0.58
CA LEU A 234 -15.00 15.38 1.77
C LEU A 234 -15.85 15.11 3.02
N SER A 235 -16.12 13.83 3.26
CA SER A 235 -16.72 13.42 4.53
C SER A 235 -15.75 13.73 5.68
N VAL A 236 -16.29 13.92 6.88
CA VAL A 236 -15.49 14.13 8.10
C VAL A 236 -14.45 13.01 8.29
N GLY A 237 -14.82 11.77 7.92
CA GLY A 237 -13.89 10.63 7.93
C GLY A 237 -12.75 10.74 6.91
N ALA A 238 -13.02 11.27 5.70
CA ALA A 238 -11.99 11.52 4.71
C ALA A 238 -11.01 12.62 5.16
N PHE A 239 -11.53 13.68 5.77
CA PHE A 239 -10.71 14.75 6.36
C PHE A 239 -9.82 14.22 7.49
N GLY A 240 -10.39 13.45 8.44
CA GLY A 240 -9.62 12.83 9.53
C GLY A 240 -8.51 11.90 9.01
N PHE A 241 -8.78 11.15 7.95
CA PHE A 241 -7.77 10.31 7.31
C PHE A 241 -6.63 11.12 6.66
N ILE A 242 -6.95 12.23 5.99
CA ILE A 242 -5.92 13.13 5.43
C ILE A 242 -5.05 13.70 6.55
N LEU A 243 -5.67 14.14 7.64
CA LEU A 243 -4.95 14.66 8.80
C LEU A 243 -4.03 13.60 9.42
N GLN A 244 -4.51 12.36 9.53
CA GLN A 244 -3.69 11.24 10.00
C GLN A 244 -2.49 10.98 9.08
N ILE A 245 -2.68 11.02 7.75
CA ILE A 245 -1.59 10.88 6.77
C ILE A 245 -0.54 11.97 6.96
N ILE A 246 -0.96 13.23 7.06
CA ILE A 246 -0.06 14.37 7.22
C ILE A 246 0.68 14.25 8.55
N GLY A 247 -0.03 13.99 9.65
CA GLY A 247 0.57 13.83 10.98
C GLY A 247 1.57 12.67 11.04
N THR A 248 1.23 11.50 10.49
CA THR A 248 2.14 10.35 10.46
C THR A 248 3.39 10.64 9.64
N SER A 249 3.22 11.30 8.48
CA SER A 249 4.34 11.69 7.61
C SER A 249 5.23 12.73 8.27
N ALA A 250 4.65 13.68 9.03
CA ALA A 250 5.36 14.68 9.81
C ALA A 250 6.25 14.03 10.87
N VAL A 251 5.70 13.11 11.66
CA VAL A 251 6.43 12.41 12.74
C VAL A 251 7.59 11.61 12.16
N ILE A 252 7.34 10.79 11.14
CA ILE A 252 8.40 9.98 10.52
C ILE A 252 9.47 10.85 9.86
N GLY A 253 9.07 11.94 9.21
CA GLY A 253 10.01 12.93 8.70
C GLY A 253 10.89 13.49 9.81
N LEU A 254 10.29 13.95 10.91
CA LEU A 254 11.00 14.53 12.05
C LEU A 254 11.97 13.52 12.68
N VAL A 255 11.56 12.26 12.85
CA VAL A 255 12.44 11.18 13.32
C VAL A 255 13.66 11.03 12.41
N ALA A 256 13.46 11.00 11.09
CA ALA A 256 14.57 10.92 10.13
C ALA A 256 15.47 12.16 10.17
N HIS A 257 14.89 13.34 10.39
CA HIS A 257 15.65 14.59 10.56
C HIS A 257 16.55 14.56 11.79
N ILE A 258 16.02 14.15 12.93
CA ILE A 258 16.81 14.01 14.17
C ILE A 258 17.88 12.92 13.98
N ALA A 259 17.54 11.80 13.31
CA ALA A 259 18.50 10.73 13.01
C ALA A 259 19.70 11.25 12.21
N ASN A 260 19.47 12.01 11.14
CA ASN A 260 20.52 12.63 10.32
C ASN A 260 21.41 13.57 11.16
N HIS A 261 20.79 14.36 12.05
CA HIS A 261 21.54 15.25 12.93
C HIS A 261 22.43 14.48 13.92
N CYS A 262 21.92 13.39 14.50
CA CYS A 262 22.69 12.53 15.41
C CYS A 262 23.84 11.80 14.72
N VAL A 263 23.73 11.42 13.44
CA VAL A 263 24.85 10.81 12.68
C VAL A 263 26.05 11.76 12.57
N SER A 264 25.82 13.06 12.58
CA SER A 264 26.90 14.06 12.47
C SER A 264 27.76 14.15 13.74
N ASN A 265 27.34 13.52 14.84
CA ASN A 265 28.09 13.46 16.10
C ASN A 265 28.39 11.99 16.46
N GLU A 266 29.67 11.62 16.49
CA GLU A 266 30.11 10.24 16.75
C GLU A 266 29.57 9.68 18.07
N GLU A 267 29.42 10.52 19.10
CA GLU A 267 28.89 10.13 20.41
C GLU A 267 27.41 9.72 20.35
N ARG A 268 26.67 10.15 19.32
CA ARG A 268 25.21 9.93 19.16
C ARG A 268 24.85 8.92 18.09
N ILE A 269 25.83 8.15 17.59
CA ILE A 269 25.59 7.11 16.57
C ILE A 269 24.54 6.09 17.02
N MET A 270 24.53 5.72 18.31
CA MET A 270 23.54 4.77 18.84
C MET A 270 22.12 5.34 18.82
N GLU A 271 21.95 6.62 19.15
CA GLU A 271 20.66 7.31 19.06
C GLU A 271 20.18 7.37 17.60
N ALA A 272 21.08 7.69 16.67
CA ALA A 272 20.77 7.70 15.24
C ALA A 272 20.28 6.32 14.76
N ARG A 273 20.94 5.24 15.18
CA ARG A 273 20.53 3.86 14.86
C ARG A 273 19.12 3.55 15.37
N VAL A 274 18.78 3.93 16.59
CA VAL A 274 17.42 3.74 17.14
C VAL A 274 16.38 4.52 16.32
N LEU A 275 16.69 5.76 15.93
CA LEU A 275 15.76 6.56 15.13
C LEU A 275 15.61 6.00 13.70
N TYR A 276 16.69 5.52 13.08
CA TYR A 276 16.60 4.82 11.78
C TYR A 276 15.83 3.50 11.88
N PHE A 277 15.91 2.80 13.01
CA PHE A 277 15.08 1.63 13.27
C PHE A 277 13.60 2.01 13.21
N CYS A 278 13.19 3.10 13.85
CA CYS A 278 11.81 3.57 13.80
C CYS A 278 11.35 3.88 12.36
N VAL A 279 12.21 4.47 11.53
CA VAL A 279 11.91 4.75 10.12
C VAL A 279 11.77 3.44 9.31
N ALA A 280 12.74 2.53 9.44
CA ALA A 280 12.74 1.24 8.75
C ALA A 280 11.53 0.38 9.16
N TRP A 281 11.26 0.32 10.47
CA TRP A 281 10.12 -0.39 11.03
C TRP A 281 8.80 0.15 10.48
N PHE A 282 8.61 1.48 10.47
CA PHE A 282 7.41 2.11 9.93
C PHE A 282 7.15 1.74 8.46
N VAL A 283 8.16 1.81 7.60
CA VAL A 283 7.97 1.50 6.17
C VAL A 283 7.79 0.00 5.92
N LEU A 284 8.38 -0.88 6.74
CA LEU A 284 8.15 -2.32 6.69
C LEU A 284 6.73 -2.66 7.15
N ASP A 285 6.25 -2.06 8.25
CA ASP A 285 4.88 -2.22 8.73
C ASP A 285 3.87 -1.75 7.67
N LYS A 286 4.13 -0.59 7.05
CA LYS A 286 3.22 0.02 6.08
C LYS A 286 3.12 -0.76 4.76
N TYR A 287 4.23 -1.19 4.17
CA TYR A 287 4.23 -1.76 2.81
C TYR A 287 4.41 -3.27 2.76
N TRP A 288 5.04 -3.89 3.75
CA TRP A 288 5.43 -5.31 3.68
C TRP A 288 4.59 -6.22 4.57
N LYS A 289 4.30 -5.81 5.81
CA LYS A 289 3.63 -6.64 6.83
C LYS A 289 2.38 -7.35 6.34
N LYS A 290 1.46 -6.64 5.69
CA LYS A 290 0.22 -7.24 5.18
C LYS A 290 0.49 -8.28 4.10
N ALA A 291 1.37 -7.95 3.15
CA ALA A 291 1.73 -8.88 2.08
C ALA A 291 2.45 -10.13 2.61
N LEU A 292 3.28 -9.96 3.64
CA LEU A 292 3.95 -11.05 4.34
C LEU A 292 2.94 -11.94 5.09
N GLY A 293 1.95 -11.35 5.77
CA GLY A 293 0.86 -12.09 6.41
C GLY A 293 0.05 -12.92 5.40
N ASP A 294 -0.34 -12.31 4.27
CA ASP A 294 -1.05 -13.01 3.19
C ASP A 294 -0.23 -14.20 2.64
N LEU A 295 1.09 -14.03 2.49
CA LEU A 295 2.00 -15.09 2.05
C LEU A 295 2.14 -16.21 3.10
N LEU A 296 2.30 -15.87 4.37
CA LEU A 296 2.43 -16.85 5.45
C LEU A 296 1.16 -17.67 5.61
N VAL A 297 -0.01 -17.04 5.53
CA VAL A 297 -1.30 -17.76 5.50
C VAL A 297 -1.33 -18.71 4.29
N LEU A 298 -0.95 -18.26 3.10
CA LEU A 298 -0.92 -19.11 1.91
C LEU A 298 0.01 -20.33 2.07
N VAL A 299 1.20 -20.15 2.64
CA VAL A 299 2.22 -21.20 2.73
C VAL A 299 1.93 -22.17 3.88
N LEU A 300 1.51 -21.66 5.04
CA LEU A 300 1.43 -22.42 6.29
C LEU A 300 0.03 -22.96 6.60
N THR A 301 -1.02 -22.44 5.95
CA THR A 301 -2.41 -22.90 6.16
C THR A 301 -3.05 -23.50 4.91
N SER A 302 -2.36 -23.49 3.77
CA SER A 302 -2.82 -24.26 2.62
C SER A 302 -2.76 -25.74 2.96
N PRO A 303 -3.86 -26.49 2.82
CA PRO A 303 -3.83 -27.93 3.03
C PRO A 303 -2.84 -28.50 2.02
N THR A 304 -1.68 -28.95 2.50
CA THR A 304 -0.90 -29.95 1.79
C THR A 304 -1.90 -31.02 1.37
N LYS A 305 -2.07 -31.20 0.06
CA LYS A 305 -2.62 -32.43 -0.49
C LYS A 305 -1.73 -33.54 0.04
N SER A 306 -2.05 -34.07 1.21
CA SER A 306 -1.60 -35.36 1.68
C SER A 306 -2.28 -36.36 0.76
N LYS A 307 -1.73 -36.51 -0.45
CA LYS A 307 -1.73 -37.81 -1.10
C LYS A 307 -0.78 -38.66 -0.27
N SER A 308 -1.27 -39.17 0.86
CA SER A 308 -0.74 -40.41 1.40
C SER A 308 -1.20 -41.50 0.43
N SER A 309 -0.19 -42.14 -0.17
CA SER A 309 -0.16 -43.50 -0.71
C SER A 309 -1.36 -44.38 -0.42
#